data_AF-A0A7S3YCX3-F1
#
_entry.id   AF-A0A7S3YCX3-F1
#
_cell.length_a   1.000
_cell.length_b   1.000
_cell.length_c   1.000
_cell.angle_alpha   90.00
_cell.angle_beta   90.00
_cell.angle_gamma   90.00
#
_symmetry.space_group_name_H-M   'P 1'
#
loop_
_entity.id
_entity.type
_entity.pdbx_description
1 polymer ?
#
loop_
_entity_poly.entity_id
_entity_poly.type
_entity_poly.pdbx_seq_one_letter_code
_entity_poly.pdbx_strand_id
1 'polypeptide(L)'
;MDYTGRVVRDSINDSLGSQYSRYLVPLITHRKTKGEVFSLDVDAAEMGNESRFINDYRGTGSPANVVFERYFEPGGEMRVGVRTQLPVRKGHELLADYGEDYWRQVAAKKCAGTKLKRRATK
;
A
#
# COMPACT_ATOMS: atom_id res chain seq x y z
N MET A 1 3.68 -11.86 -11.33
CA MET A 1 2.60 -12.33 -10.43
C MET A 1 1.79 -11.12 -10.01
N ASP A 2 0.52 -11.29 -9.63
CA ASP A 2 -0.35 -10.16 -9.23
C ASP A 2 -0.33 -9.92 -7.72
N TYR A 3 -0.67 -8.70 -7.31
CA TYR A 3 -1.03 -8.35 -5.95
C TYR A 3 -2.53 -8.33 -5.82
N THR A 4 -3.08 -9.35 -5.16
CA THR A 4 -4.53 -9.57 -5.07
C THR A 4 -5.05 -9.28 -3.68
N GLY A 5 -6.31 -8.84 -3.61
CA GLY A 5 -7.00 -8.55 -2.37
C GLY A 5 -8.40 -7.98 -2.62
N ARG A 6 -9.01 -7.42 -1.58
CA ARG A 6 -10.29 -6.72 -1.70
C ARG A 6 -10.08 -5.40 -2.45
N VAL A 7 -10.88 -5.11 -3.47
CA VAL A 7 -10.91 -3.77 -4.05
C VAL A 7 -11.72 -2.85 -3.14
N VAL A 8 -11.09 -1.77 -2.68
CA VAL A 8 -11.70 -0.77 -1.82
C VAL A 8 -11.84 0.55 -2.57
N ARG A 9 -12.90 1.29 -2.27
CA ARG A 9 -13.15 2.62 -2.81
C ARG A 9 -13.19 3.60 -1.66
N ASP A 10 -12.41 4.67 -1.76
CA ASP A 10 -12.35 5.71 -0.74
C ASP A 10 -12.58 7.10 -1.35
N SER A 11 -13.23 7.99 -0.60
CA SER A 11 -13.48 9.37 -1.01
C SER A 11 -12.44 10.28 -0.37
N ILE A 12 -11.59 10.90 -1.20
CA ILE A 12 -10.45 11.73 -0.76
C ILE A 12 -10.89 13.01 -0.04
N ASN A 13 -12.18 13.37 -0.13
CA ASN A 13 -12.74 14.52 0.59
C ASN A 13 -13.01 14.24 2.08
N ASP A 14 -12.98 12.99 2.54
CA ASP A 14 -13.00 12.69 3.97
C ASP A 14 -11.61 12.95 4.55
N SER A 15 -11.47 14.14 5.14
CA SER A 15 -10.31 14.58 5.93
C SER A 15 -10.11 13.78 7.23
N LEU A 16 -10.86 12.71 7.43
CA LEU A 16 -10.55 11.65 8.37
C LEU A 16 -9.60 10.69 7.67
N GLY A 17 -8.30 10.84 7.91
CA GLY A 17 -7.26 9.90 7.48
C GLY A 17 -7.63 8.45 7.85
N SER A 18 -8.37 7.81 6.94
CA SER A 18 -9.13 6.61 7.21
C SER A 18 -8.15 5.46 7.13
N GLN A 19 -7.68 5.02 8.30
CA GLN A 19 -7.37 3.63 8.64
C GLN A 19 -6.64 2.79 7.57
N TYR A 20 -5.82 3.39 6.70
CA TYR A 20 -5.22 2.64 5.58
C TYR A 20 -4.50 1.42 6.14
N SER A 21 -4.97 0.27 5.67
CA SER A 21 -4.43 -1.03 5.97
C SER A 21 -2.95 -1.03 5.61
N ARG A 22 -2.16 -1.81 6.35
CA ARG A 22 -0.74 -2.01 6.02
C ARG A 22 -0.54 -2.78 4.71
N TYR A 23 -1.62 -3.30 4.14
CA TYR A 23 -1.66 -4.12 2.94
C TYR A 23 -2.37 -3.40 1.78
N LEU A 24 -2.50 -2.07 1.86
CA LEU A 24 -3.19 -1.29 0.83
C LEU A 24 -2.20 -0.83 -0.25
N VAL A 25 -2.49 -1.17 -1.51
CA VAL A 25 -1.72 -0.74 -2.68
C VAL A 25 -2.63 0.10 -3.59
N PRO A 26 -2.25 1.35 -3.91
CA PRO A 26 -3.13 2.23 -4.68
C PRO A 26 -3.24 1.85 -6.16
N LEU A 27 -4.47 1.79 -6.69
CA LEU A 27 -4.73 1.43 -8.09
C LEU A 27 -4.93 2.69 -8.95
N ILE A 28 -5.95 3.50 -8.65
CA ILE A 28 -6.23 4.72 -9.42
C ILE A 28 -6.89 5.77 -8.55
N THR A 29 -6.51 7.03 -8.78
CA THR A 29 -7.23 8.19 -8.26
C THR A 29 -8.04 8.80 -9.37
N HIS A 30 -9.36 8.85 -9.20
CA HIS A 30 -10.28 9.42 -10.16
C HIS A 30 -10.86 10.74 -9.65
N ARG A 31 -10.76 11.78 -10.48
CA ARG A 31 -11.33 13.11 -10.22
C ARG A 31 -12.57 13.31 -11.09
N LYS A 32 -13.75 13.39 -10.50
CA LYS A 32 -14.98 13.71 -11.22
C LYS A 32 -15.12 15.22 -11.47
N THR A 33 -15.90 15.56 -12.49
CA THR A 33 -16.18 16.93 -12.95
C THR A 33 -16.79 17.84 -11.87
N LYS A 34 -17.55 17.27 -10.91
CA LYS A 34 -18.17 18.01 -9.79
C LYS A 34 -17.24 18.21 -8.58
N GLY A 35 -15.94 17.95 -8.71
CA GLY A 35 -14.97 18.09 -7.61
C GLY A 35 -14.93 16.92 -6.63
N GLU A 36 -15.74 15.87 -6.85
CA GLU A 36 -15.65 14.62 -6.10
C GLU A 36 -14.41 13.85 -6.56
N VAL A 37 -13.51 13.55 -5.62
CA VAL A 37 -12.30 12.74 -5.87
C VAL A 37 -12.43 11.44 -5.09
N PHE A 38 -12.24 10.31 -5.77
CA PHE A 38 -12.21 8.99 -5.12
C PHE A 38 -10.98 8.21 -5.57
N SER A 39 -10.47 7.34 -4.71
CA SER A 39 -9.47 6.33 -5.06
C SER A 39 -10.13 4.96 -5.16
N LEU A 40 -9.53 4.11 -6.00
CA LEU A 40 -9.71 2.66 -5.95
C LEU A 40 -8.36 2.08 -5.60
N ASP A 41 -8.35 1.17 -4.63
CA ASP A 41 -7.13 0.57 -4.08
C ASP A 41 -7.35 -0.92 -3.84
N VAL A 42 -6.26 -1.70 -3.76
CA VAL A 42 -6.31 -3.13 -3.43
C VAL A 42 -5.83 -3.31 -2.00
N ASP A 43 -6.67 -3.89 -1.13
CA ASP A 43 -6.33 -4.19 0.26
C ASP A 43 -6.23 -5.71 0.49
N ALA A 44 -5.03 -6.18 0.83
CA ALA A 44 -4.75 -7.58 1.11
C ALA A 44 -4.77 -7.95 2.61
N ALA A 45 -5.42 -7.15 3.47
CA ALA A 45 -5.48 -7.41 4.92
C ALA A 45 -6.14 -8.74 5.29
N GLU A 46 -7.33 -8.99 4.74
CA GLU A 46 -8.18 -10.14 5.09
C GLU A 46 -8.14 -11.25 4.05
N MET A 47 -7.90 -10.90 2.78
CA MET A 47 -7.83 -11.83 1.66
C MET A 47 -6.79 -11.35 0.65
N GLY A 48 -6.10 -12.29 0.00
CA GLY A 48 -5.06 -12.03 -0.98
C GLY A 48 -4.13 -13.22 -1.14
N ASN A 49 -3.23 -13.14 -2.11
CA ASN A 49 -2.21 -14.15 -2.39
C ASN A 49 -0.89 -13.85 -1.67
N GLU A 50 0.15 -14.63 -1.96
CA GLU A 50 1.45 -14.61 -1.26
C GLU A 50 2.20 -13.28 -1.40
N SER A 51 1.89 -12.48 -2.43
CA SER A 51 2.51 -11.16 -2.62
C SER A 51 2.25 -10.20 -1.46
N ARG A 52 1.22 -10.43 -0.63
CA ARG A 52 0.95 -9.65 0.58
C ARG A 52 2.06 -9.71 1.62
N PHE A 53 2.97 -10.68 1.51
CA PHE A 53 4.11 -10.86 2.41
C PHE A 53 5.40 -10.16 1.92
N ILE A 54 5.36 -9.47 0.78
CA ILE A 54 6.50 -8.66 0.30
C ILE A 54 6.71 -7.50 1.26
N ASN A 55 7.90 -7.40 1.84
CA ASN A 55 8.25 -6.38 2.82
C ASN A 55 8.83 -5.12 2.18
N ASP A 56 8.83 -4.02 2.94
CA ASP A 56 9.60 -2.83 2.57
C ASP A 56 11.10 -3.10 2.73
N TYR A 57 11.90 -2.58 1.80
CA TYR A 57 13.35 -2.79 1.81
C TYR A 57 14.08 -2.07 2.97
N ARG A 58 13.49 -1.01 3.55
CA ARG A 58 14.20 -0.17 4.54
C ARG A 58 14.50 -0.98 5.80
N GLY A 59 15.77 -0.93 6.23
CA GLY A 59 16.24 -1.64 7.42
C GLY A 59 16.64 -3.10 7.20
N THR A 60 16.54 -3.62 5.97
CA THR A 60 16.93 -5.01 5.64
C THR A 60 18.40 -5.15 5.24
N GLY A 61 19.08 -4.04 4.93
CA GLY A 61 20.43 -4.04 4.35
C GLY A 61 20.48 -4.43 2.87
N SER A 62 19.33 -4.67 2.22
CA SER A 62 19.21 -4.97 0.80
C SER A 62 18.36 -3.92 0.07
N PRO A 63 18.60 -3.66 -1.22
CA PRO A 63 17.76 -2.75 -1.99
C PRO A 63 16.41 -3.39 -2.33
N ALA A 64 15.41 -2.56 -2.62
CA ALA A 64 14.16 -3.04 -3.22
C ALA A 64 14.43 -3.71 -4.56
N ASN A 65 14.07 -4.99 -4.70
CA ASN A 65 14.30 -5.78 -5.91
C ASN A 65 13.02 -6.02 -6.73
N VAL A 66 11.86 -5.66 -6.17
CA VAL A 66 10.55 -5.68 -6.84
C VAL A 66 9.82 -4.35 -6.70
N VAL A 67 8.85 -4.12 -7.58
CA VAL A 67 7.96 -2.96 -7.57
C VAL A 67 6.51 -3.40 -7.79
N PHE A 68 5.56 -2.71 -7.16
CA PHE A 68 4.14 -2.81 -7.46
C PHE A 68 3.83 -1.95 -8.68
N GLU A 69 3.43 -2.57 -9.77
CA GLU A 69 3.19 -1.91 -11.05
C GLU A 69 1.74 -2.09 -11.48
N ARG A 70 1.11 -1.02 -11.95
CA ARG A 70 -0.25 -1.07 -12.48
C ARG A 70 -0.22 -1.46 -13.94
N TYR A 71 -1.10 -2.37 -14.34
CA TYR A 71 -1.23 -2.76 -15.74
C TYR A 71 -2.68 -3.08 -16.06
N PHE A 72 -3.04 -3.01 -17.35
CA PHE A 72 -4.31 -3.50 -17.84
C PHE A 72 -4.13 -4.91 -18.37
N GLU A 73 -4.92 -5.85 -17.88
CA GLU A 73 -5.05 -7.16 -18.52
C GLU A 73 -5.71 -6.99 -19.91
N PRO A 74 -5.49 -7.89 -20.89
CA PRO A 74 -6.18 -7.84 -22.18
C PRO A 74 -7.71 -7.65 -22.12
N GLY A 75 -8.38 -8.04 -21.02
CA GLY A 75 -9.81 -7.82 -20.80
C GLY A 75 -10.20 -6.39 -20.36
N GLY A 76 -9.24 -5.48 -20.18
CA GLY A 76 -9.47 -4.10 -19.74
C GLY A 76 -9.58 -3.91 -18.23
N GLU A 77 -9.44 -4.98 -17.44
CA GLU A 77 -9.36 -4.87 -15.98
C GLU A 77 -7.98 -4.34 -15.58
N MET A 78 -7.96 -3.31 -14.72
CA MET A 78 -6.75 -2.78 -14.16
C MET A 78 -6.34 -3.58 -12.93
N ARG A 79 -5.08 -4.05 -12.90
CA ARG A 79 -4.52 -4.86 -11.82
C ARG A 79 -3.22 -4.27 -11.32
N VAL A 80 -2.78 -4.75 -10.15
CA VAL A 80 -1.44 -4.52 -9.63
C VAL A 80 -0.63 -5.79 -9.83
N GLY A 81 0.47 -5.68 -10.57
CA GLY A 81 1.48 -6.71 -10.73
C GLY A 81 2.67 -6.47 -9.80
N VAL A 82 3.38 -7.53 -9.45
CA VAL A 82 4.72 -7.48 -8.86
C VAL A 82 5.72 -7.75 -9.97
N ARG A 83 6.55 -6.76 -10.27
CA ARG A 83 7.61 -6.85 -11.29
C ARG A 83 8.98 -6.74 -10.64
N THR A 84 9.91 -7.57 -11.09
CA THR A 84 11.32 -7.47 -10.69
C THR A 84 11.95 -6.23 -11.34
N GLN A 85 12.69 -5.46 -10.54
CA GLN A 85 13.50 -4.33 -11.02
C GLN A 85 15.01 -4.59 -10.91
N LEU A 86 15.41 -5.60 -10.13
CA LEU A 86 16.77 -6.09 -10.01
C LEU A 86 16.79 -7.62 -10.22
N PRO A 87 17.93 -8.22 -10.58
CA PRO A 87 18.06 -9.67 -10.62
C PRO A 87 17.76 -10.30 -9.25
N VAL A 88 16.82 -11.25 -9.21
CA VAL A 88 16.45 -11.99 -8.01
C VAL A 88 17.01 -13.41 -8.10
N ARG A 89 17.89 -13.79 -7.17
CA ARG A 89 18.43 -15.15 -7.09
C ARG A 89 17.53 -16.03 -6.22
N LYS A 90 17.61 -17.35 -6.41
CA LYS A 90 16.93 -18.31 -5.54
C LYS A 90 17.31 -18.05 -4.07
N GLY A 91 16.31 -17.92 -3.21
CA GLY A 91 16.49 -17.66 -1.77
C GLY A 91 16.60 -16.19 -1.39
N HIS A 92 16.62 -15.25 -2.35
CA HIS A 92 16.47 -13.83 -2.02
C HIS A 92 15.05 -13.52 -1.56
N GLU A 93 14.92 -12.75 -0.49
CA GLU A 93 13.65 -12.14 -0.11
C GLU A 93 13.22 -11.11 -1.17
N LEU A 94 11.92 -11.07 -1.46
CA LEU A 94 11.34 -10.05 -2.32
C LEU A 94 11.06 -8.79 -1.48
N LEU A 95 11.69 -7.69 -1.87
CA LEU A 95 11.61 -6.42 -1.15
C LEU A 95 11.13 -5.33 -2.10
N ALA A 96 10.11 -4.58 -1.66
CA ALA A 96 9.56 -3.44 -2.38
C ALA A 96 9.90 -2.12 -1.69
N ASP A 97 9.69 -1.00 -2.39
CA ASP A 97 9.59 0.31 -1.75
C ASP A 97 8.11 0.64 -1.54
N TYR A 98 7.67 0.76 -0.29
CA TYR A 98 6.29 1.16 0.04
C TYR A 98 6.04 2.67 -0.17
N GLY A 99 7.09 3.46 -0.37
CA GLY A 99 7.03 4.89 -0.59
C GLY A 99 7.04 5.73 0.69
N GLU A 100 7.45 7.00 0.55
CA GLU A 100 7.57 7.92 1.69
C GLU A 100 6.23 8.20 2.37
N ASP A 101 5.15 8.33 1.60
CA ASP A 101 3.83 8.68 2.13
C ASP A 101 3.30 7.61 3.10
N TYR A 102 3.55 6.33 2.80
CA TYR A 102 3.25 5.25 3.72
C TYR A 102 3.99 5.44 5.06
N TRP A 103 5.30 5.68 5.01
CA TRP A 103 6.13 5.83 6.21
C TRP A 103 5.80 7.09 7.00
N ARG A 104 5.44 8.20 6.33
CA ARG A 104 4.92 9.43 6.97
C ARG A 104 3.65 9.14 7.76
N GLN A 105 2.72 8.37 7.19
CA GLN A 105 1.48 7.97 7.86
C GLN A 105 1.74 7.03 9.04
N VAL A 106 2.64 6.06 8.90
CA VAL A 106 3.03 5.16 10.00
C VAL A 106 3.66 5.94 11.16
N ALA A 107 4.54 6.89 10.87
CA ALA A 107 5.13 7.77 11.88
C ALA A 107 4.07 8.62 12.60
N ALA A 108 3.13 9.21 11.85
CA ALA A 108 2.03 9.99 12.41
C ALA A 108 1.14 9.16 13.35
N LYS A 109 0.78 7.93 12.98
CA LYS A 109 -0.01 7.00 13.82
C LYS A 109 0.72 6.67 15.14
N LYS A 110 2.03 6.42 15.11
CA LYS A 110 2.85 6.20 16.33
C LYS A 110 2.80 7.40 17.27
N CYS A 111 2.97 8.61 16.75
CA CYS A 111 2.93 9.84 17.55
C CYS A 111 1.55 10.10 18.19
N ALA A 112 0.46 9.82 17.49
CA ALA A 112 -0.89 9.97 18.01
C ALA A 112 -1.18 8.99 19.18
N GLY A 113 -0.79 7.72 19.03
CA GLY A 113 -0.96 6.71 20.09
C GLY A 113 -0.18 7.03 21.38
N THR A 114 1.01 7.59 21.25
CA THR A 114 1.84 8.02 22.40
C THR A 114 1.20 9.18 23.18
N LYS A 115 0.52 10.11 22.50
CA LYS A 115 -0.20 11.22 23.15
C LYS A 115 -1.42 10.75 23.94
N LEU A 116 -2.13 9.72 23.48
CA LEU A 116 -3.29 9.15 24.18
C LEU A 116 -2.88 8.44 25.47
N LYS A 117 -1.80 7.64 25.44
CA LYS A 117 -1.30 6.92 26.62
C LYS A 117 -0.83 7.85 27.75
N ARG A 118 -0.27 9.02 27.43
CA ARG A 118 0.20 10.00 28.43
C ARG A 118 -0.91 10.79 29.14
N ARG A 119 -2.13 10.80 28.59
CA ARG A 119 -3.30 11.47 29.20
C ARG A 119 -4.10 10.58 30.14
N ALA A 120 -3.97 9.26 30.04
CA ALA A 120 -4.69 8.29 30.86
C ALA A 120 -4.00 7.96 32.20
N THR A 121 -2.90 8.63 32.54
CA THR A 121 -2.10 8.38 33.76
C THR A 121 -2.10 9.58 34.72
N LYS A 122 -3.19 10.36 34.74
CA LYS A 122 -3.39 11.47 35.67
C LYS A 122 -4.67 11.30 36.46
#